data_AF-A0A7W1GG11-F1
#
_entry.id   AF-A0A7W1GG11-F1
#
_cell.length_a   1.000
_cell.length_b   1.000
_cell.length_c   1.000
_cell.angle_alpha   90.00
_cell.angle_beta   90.00
_cell.angle_gamma   90.00
#
_symmetry.space_group_name_H-M   'P 1'
#
loop_
_entity.id
_entity.type
_entity.pdbx_description
1 polymer ?
#
loop_
_entity_poly.entity_id
_entity_poly.type
_entity_poly.pdbx_seq_one_letter_code
_entity_poly.pdbx_strand_id
1 'polypeptide(L)'
;MAKHNTDAKALKVAKELKNKDNWKHLARPSGFGYYTLQTEDTGDVPVRLFLSQSLLNDAEDILYRQIVNATRFPGVRMVVITPDTHYGYGVPVGCVLITDAERGAVAMGPVGYDIGCFSADTLVPLADGRVYPIGELAKSNEEMFVFAISEEQKIVIAKATAKMTRTNAPLVKVTLDNGREIRCTPDHQFMLRDGSYRVAEELTPDTSLMPFDASHYGRELEQYNKLLTGEFDIHRHQRWSHGDNHKVVSVESLNETADVYCLTVPRHGNFAIDVGVFVHNCGMMS
;
A
#
# COMPACT_ATOMS: atom_id res chain seq x y z
N MET A 1 -18.30 -24.72 -35.17
CA MET A 1 -18.45 -25.05 -33.75
C MET A 1 -17.08 -24.91 -33.09
N ALA A 2 -16.88 -23.81 -32.36
CA ALA A 2 -15.61 -23.47 -31.74
C ALA A 2 -15.35 -24.38 -30.53
N LYS A 3 -14.14 -24.95 -30.44
CA LYS A 3 -13.67 -25.65 -29.25
C LYS A 3 -13.34 -24.61 -28.18
N HIS A 4 -14.01 -24.68 -27.04
CA HIS A 4 -13.65 -23.94 -25.84
C HIS A 4 -12.25 -24.40 -25.38
N ASN A 5 -11.28 -23.47 -25.43
CA ASN A 5 -10.00 -23.65 -24.79
C ASN A 5 -10.12 -23.24 -23.32
N THR A 6 -10.19 -24.21 -22.42
CA THR A 6 -10.14 -24.02 -20.98
C THR A 6 -8.68 -23.88 -20.53
N ASP A 7 -8.11 -22.68 -20.73
CA ASP A 7 -6.79 -22.29 -20.18
C ASP A 7 -6.94 -21.28 -19.03
N ALA A 8 -7.96 -21.46 -18.18
CA ALA A 8 -7.91 -20.90 -16.84
C ALA A 8 -6.94 -21.75 -16.03
N LYS A 9 -5.64 -21.42 -16.11
CA LYS A 9 -4.61 -21.95 -15.21
C LYS A 9 -5.14 -21.85 -13.78
N ALA A 10 -5.44 -23.00 -13.18
CA ALA A 10 -5.70 -23.10 -11.76
C ALA A 10 -4.57 -22.38 -11.03
N LEU A 11 -4.88 -21.28 -10.35
CA LEU A 11 -4.00 -20.64 -9.39
C LEU A 11 -3.60 -21.72 -8.39
N LYS A 12 -2.36 -22.23 -8.50
CA LYS A 12 -1.81 -23.17 -7.53
C LYS A 12 -2.02 -22.56 -6.15
N VAL A 13 -2.65 -23.31 -5.24
CA VAL A 13 -2.79 -22.91 -3.83
C VAL A 13 -1.42 -22.47 -3.35
N ALA A 14 -1.31 -21.20 -2.93
CA ALA A 14 -0.05 -20.63 -2.49
C ALA A 14 0.47 -21.46 -1.32
N LYS A 15 1.66 -22.03 -1.47
CA LYS A 15 2.30 -22.80 -0.39
C LYS A 15 2.47 -21.88 0.81
N GLU A 16 1.92 -22.28 1.95
CA GLU A 16 2.05 -21.54 3.20
C GLU A 16 3.53 -21.45 3.59
N LEU A 17 4.00 -20.24 3.90
CA LEU A 17 5.38 -19.97 4.27
C LEU A 17 5.52 -20.11 5.79
N LYS A 18 6.56 -20.80 6.25
CA LYS A 18 6.68 -21.13 7.67
C LYS A 18 7.13 -19.94 8.52
N ASN A 19 7.88 -19.01 7.93
CA ASN A 19 8.47 -17.89 8.67
C ASN A 19 7.88 -16.52 8.30
N LYS A 20 6.72 -16.46 7.63
CA LYS A 20 6.14 -15.20 7.12
C LYS A 20 6.04 -14.08 8.17
N ASP A 21 5.64 -14.42 9.39
CA ASP A 21 5.34 -13.43 10.44
C ASP A 21 6.50 -13.27 11.45
N ASN A 22 7.63 -13.96 11.24
CA ASN A 22 8.75 -13.94 12.17
C ASN A 22 10.08 -14.24 11.49
N TRP A 23 10.33 -13.74 10.30
CA TRP A 23 11.57 -14.06 9.56
C TRP A 23 12.77 -13.23 10.01
N LYS A 24 12.55 -12.03 10.57
CA LYS A 24 13.61 -11.06 10.92
C LYS A 24 14.64 -11.65 11.89
N HIS A 25 14.19 -12.44 12.87
CA HIS A 25 15.08 -13.11 13.82
C HIS A 25 15.96 -14.21 13.20
N LEU A 26 15.74 -14.58 11.94
CA LEU A 26 16.55 -15.55 11.19
C LEU A 26 17.66 -14.87 10.39
N ALA A 27 17.63 -13.55 10.26
CA ALA A 27 18.73 -12.79 9.66
C ALA A 27 19.98 -12.88 10.54
N ARG A 28 21.14 -13.19 9.95
CA ARG A 28 22.41 -13.35 10.66
C ARG A 28 23.43 -12.33 10.14
N PRO A 29 24.11 -11.56 10.99
CA PRO A 29 25.15 -10.65 10.52
C PRO A 29 26.28 -11.46 9.88
N SER A 30 26.69 -11.09 8.67
CA SER A 30 27.75 -11.79 7.93
C SER A 30 29.17 -11.39 8.36
N GLY A 31 29.32 -10.26 9.05
CA GLY A 31 30.61 -9.62 9.29
C GLY A 31 31.12 -8.76 8.12
N PHE A 32 30.43 -8.74 6.98
CA PHE A 32 30.81 -8.00 5.77
C PHE A 32 29.85 -6.84 5.45
N GLY A 33 29.16 -6.29 6.46
CA GLY A 33 28.25 -5.16 6.29
C GLY A 33 26.86 -5.50 5.73
N TYR A 34 26.46 -6.77 5.74
CA TYR A 34 25.10 -7.21 5.40
C TYR A 34 24.65 -8.38 6.28
N TYR A 35 23.35 -8.65 6.35
CA TYR A 35 22.80 -9.86 6.94
C TYR A 35 22.62 -10.95 5.89
N THR A 36 22.84 -12.21 6.25
CA THR A 36 22.38 -13.36 5.48
C THR A 36 21.02 -13.82 5.97
N LEU A 37 20.15 -14.19 5.05
CA LEU A 37 18.89 -14.84 5.35
C LEU A 37 18.84 -16.15 4.57
N GLN A 38 18.79 -17.26 5.30
CA GLN A 38 18.62 -18.59 4.73
C GLN A 38 17.60 -19.34 5.55
N THR A 39 16.52 -19.74 4.88
CA THR A 39 15.38 -20.42 5.47
C THR A 39 14.96 -21.55 4.54
N GLU A 40 14.12 -22.44 5.04
CA GLU A 40 13.52 -23.50 4.21
C GLU A 40 12.62 -22.96 3.09
N ASP A 41 12.05 -21.75 3.24
CA ASP A 41 11.20 -21.15 2.23
C ASP A 41 11.99 -20.53 1.07
N THR A 42 13.21 -20.03 1.35
CA THR A 42 14.17 -19.47 0.36
C THR A 42 14.96 -20.56 -0.37
N GLY A 43 15.00 -21.78 0.18
CA GLY A 43 15.75 -22.90 -0.39
C GLY A 43 17.26 -22.64 -0.46
N ASP A 44 17.88 -23.11 -1.54
CA ASP A 44 19.34 -23.04 -1.74
C ASP A 44 19.81 -21.67 -2.27
N VAL A 45 18.89 -20.74 -2.54
CA VAL A 45 19.24 -19.42 -3.04
C VAL A 45 19.61 -18.51 -1.87
N PRO A 46 20.89 -18.07 -1.76
CA PRO A 46 21.29 -17.15 -0.70
C PRO A 46 20.59 -15.80 -0.82
N VAL A 47 20.17 -15.25 0.32
CA VAL A 47 19.64 -13.89 0.42
C VAL A 47 20.58 -13.03 1.24
N ARG A 48 20.92 -11.84 0.71
CA ARG A 48 21.71 -10.82 1.41
C ARG A 48 20.85 -9.59 1.66
N LEU A 49 20.83 -9.10 2.90
CA LEU A 49 20.08 -7.92 3.31
C LEU A 49 21.08 -6.83 3.70
N PHE A 50 21.17 -5.77 2.90
CA PHE A 50 21.94 -4.57 3.20
C PHE A 50 21.06 -3.61 3.99
N LEU A 51 20.64 -4.02 5.18
CA LEU A 51 19.81 -3.23 6.09
C LEU A 51 20.61 -2.90 7.35
N SER A 52 20.40 -1.71 7.91
CA SER A 52 20.80 -1.45 9.29
C SER A 52 19.90 -2.23 10.25
N GLN A 53 20.27 -2.33 11.53
CA GLN A 53 19.40 -2.99 12.52
C GLN A 53 18.03 -2.29 12.63
N SER A 54 17.99 -0.95 12.52
CA SER A 54 16.73 -0.20 12.52
C SER A 54 15.89 -0.58 11.31
N LEU A 55 16.46 -0.50 10.10
CA LEU A 55 15.75 -0.82 8.87
C LEU A 55 15.26 -2.27 8.84
N LEU A 56 16.01 -3.22 9.40
CA LEU A 56 15.56 -4.61 9.51
C LEU A 56 14.37 -4.77 10.46
N ASN A 57 14.33 -4.00 11.55
CA ASN A 57 13.21 -4.02 12.48
C ASN A 57 11.96 -3.38 11.87
N ASP A 58 12.15 -2.28 11.14
CA ASP A 58 11.09 -1.48 10.50
C ASP A 58 10.52 -2.12 9.23
N ALA A 59 11.28 -3.03 8.59
CA ALA A 59 10.86 -3.78 7.41
C ALA A 59 9.52 -4.50 7.62
N GLU A 60 8.57 -4.36 6.70
CA GLU A 60 7.25 -5.01 6.80
C GLU A 60 7.35 -6.55 6.71
N ASP A 61 6.49 -7.29 7.41
CA ASP A 61 6.53 -8.76 7.40
C ASP A 61 6.20 -9.35 6.01
N ILE A 62 5.37 -8.65 5.24
CA ILE A 62 5.03 -9.02 3.86
C ILE A 62 6.26 -9.12 2.94
N LEU A 63 7.35 -8.42 3.25
CA LEU A 63 8.61 -8.47 2.49
C LEU A 63 9.16 -9.89 2.42
N TYR A 64 8.98 -10.72 3.45
CA TYR A 64 9.50 -12.08 3.43
C TYR A 64 8.90 -12.93 2.33
N ARG A 65 7.58 -12.83 2.13
CA ARG A 65 6.91 -13.54 1.04
C ARG A 65 7.47 -13.13 -0.31
N GLN A 66 7.78 -11.85 -0.46
CA GLN A 66 8.32 -11.29 -1.68
C GLN A 66 9.78 -11.69 -1.91
N ILE A 67 10.60 -11.72 -0.86
CA ILE A 67 11.96 -12.28 -0.89
C ILE A 67 11.90 -13.76 -1.32
N VAL A 68 10.99 -14.54 -0.76
CA VAL A 68 10.79 -15.94 -1.14
C VAL A 68 10.37 -16.06 -2.62
N ASN A 69 9.46 -15.20 -3.09
CA ASN A 69 9.10 -15.18 -4.51
C ASN A 69 10.31 -14.86 -5.40
N ALA A 70 11.13 -13.88 -5.01
CA ALA A 70 12.38 -13.51 -5.67
C ALA A 70 13.34 -14.71 -5.81
N THR A 71 13.50 -15.51 -4.74
CA THR A 71 14.35 -16.72 -4.77
C THR A 71 13.83 -17.83 -5.70
N ARG A 72 12.53 -17.82 -6.04
CA ARG A 72 11.89 -18.87 -6.83
C ARG A 72 11.87 -18.59 -8.34
N PHE A 73 12.36 -17.43 -8.79
CA PHE A 73 12.47 -17.16 -10.21
C PHE A 73 13.50 -18.12 -10.87
N PRO A 74 13.18 -18.68 -12.05
CA PRO A 74 14.08 -19.60 -12.74
C PRO A 74 15.49 -19.02 -12.95
N GLY A 75 16.49 -19.76 -12.48
CA GLY A 75 17.91 -19.43 -12.63
C GLY A 75 18.41 -18.26 -11.77
N VAL A 76 17.63 -17.77 -10.81
CA VAL A 76 18.15 -16.90 -9.74
C VAL A 76 19.15 -17.69 -8.90
N ARG A 77 20.32 -17.09 -8.69
CA ARG A 77 21.44 -17.63 -7.90
C ARG A 77 21.65 -16.90 -6.58
N MET A 78 21.14 -15.67 -6.47
CA MET A 78 21.18 -14.89 -5.23
C MET A 78 20.15 -13.77 -5.31
N VAL A 79 19.57 -13.44 -4.16
CA VAL A 79 18.73 -12.26 -3.98
C VAL A 79 19.44 -11.28 -3.06
N VAL A 80 19.48 -10.02 -3.45
CA VAL A 80 19.99 -8.94 -2.61
C VAL A 80 18.85 -7.98 -2.32
N ILE A 81 18.72 -7.55 -1.07
CA ILE A 81 17.77 -6.56 -0.61
C ILE A 81 18.56 -5.32 -0.19
N THR A 82 18.23 -4.17 -0.76
CA THR A 82 18.91 -2.89 -0.49
C THR A 82 18.19 -2.09 0.61
N PRO A 83 18.79 -1.01 1.15
CA PRO A 83 18.15 -0.13 2.12
C PRO A 83 16.82 0.48 1.67
N ASP A 84 16.61 0.60 0.35
CA ASP A 84 15.40 1.20 -0.26
C ASP A 84 14.23 0.19 -0.35
N THR A 85 14.35 -0.94 0.34
CA THR A 85 13.38 -2.02 0.19
C THR A 85 12.03 -1.65 0.78
N HIS A 86 10.96 -1.95 0.04
CA HIS A 86 9.59 -1.83 0.49
C HIS A 86 8.66 -2.77 -0.25
N TYR A 87 7.43 -2.88 0.24
CA TYR A 87 6.43 -3.76 -0.32
C TYR A 87 6.20 -3.49 -1.81
N GLY A 88 6.47 -4.49 -2.65
CA GLY A 88 6.18 -4.47 -4.08
C GLY A 88 4.92 -5.23 -4.45
N TYR A 89 4.74 -5.63 -5.71
CA TYR A 89 3.61 -6.47 -6.13
C TYR A 89 3.94 -7.98 -6.05
N GLY A 90 5.12 -8.38 -6.53
CA GLY A 90 5.56 -9.78 -6.58
C GLY A 90 6.83 -10.07 -5.79
N VAL A 91 7.78 -9.13 -5.86
CA VAL A 91 9.08 -9.12 -5.19
C VAL A 91 9.27 -7.75 -4.54
N PRO A 92 10.22 -7.59 -3.59
CA PRO A 92 10.42 -6.30 -2.94
C PRO A 92 10.89 -5.27 -3.96
N VAL A 93 10.43 -4.04 -3.83
CA VAL A 93 11.15 -2.91 -4.44
C VAL A 93 12.52 -2.83 -3.76
N GLY A 94 13.53 -2.32 -4.48
CA GLY A 94 14.92 -2.31 -3.97
C GLY A 94 15.57 -3.70 -3.88
N CYS A 95 15.11 -4.69 -4.67
CA CYS A 95 15.79 -5.98 -4.76
C CYS A 95 16.68 -6.09 -6.01
N VAL A 96 17.78 -6.85 -5.90
CA VAL A 96 18.61 -7.27 -7.03
C VAL A 96 18.54 -8.79 -7.13
N LEU A 97 18.10 -9.27 -8.29
CA LEU A 97 18.10 -10.68 -8.65
C LEU A 97 19.36 -10.99 -9.44
N ILE A 98 20.29 -11.75 -8.87
CA ILE A 98 21.46 -12.22 -9.61
C ILE A 98 21.06 -13.52 -10.30
N THR A 99 21.04 -13.52 -11.62
CA THR A 99 20.61 -14.66 -12.44
C THR A 99 21.78 -15.27 -13.21
N ASP A 100 21.66 -16.55 -13.51
CA ASP A 100 22.59 -17.28 -14.37
C ASP A 100 22.58 -16.69 -15.79
N ALA A 101 23.74 -16.40 -16.37
CA ALA A 101 23.81 -15.73 -17.66
C ALA A 101 23.30 -16.61 -18.83
N GLU A 102 23.36 -17.93 -18.70
CA GLU A 102 22.98 -18.87 -19.77
C GLU A 102 21.58 -19.46 -19.56
N ARG A 103 21.20 -19.69 -18.31
CA ARG A 103 19.94 -20.36 -17.92
C ARG A 103 19.01 -19.51 -17.06
N GLY A 104 19.39 -18.27 -16.79
CA GLY A 104 18.63 -17.33 -15.99
C GLY A 104 17.45 -16.72 -16.73
N ALA A 105 16.58 -16.05 -15.98
CA ALA A 105 15.47 -15.29 -16.53
C ALA A 105 15.75 -13.78 -16.44
N VAL A 106 15.28 -13.02 -17.44
CA VAL A 106 15.00 -11.60 -17.25
C VAL A 106 13.65 -11.53 -16.56
N ALA A 107 13.65 -11.26 -15.25
CA ALA A 107 12.43 -11.00 -14.52
C ALA A 107 12.05 -9.54 -14.74
N MET A 108 10.90 -9.28 -15.39
CA MET A 108 10.30 -7.95 -15.47
C MET A 108 9.42 -7.63 -14.24
N GLY A 109 9.25 -8.58 -13.32
CA GLY A 109 8.52 -8.39 -12.06
C GLY A 109 9.20 -7.57 -10.94
N PRO A 110 10.54 -7.38 -10.87
CA PRO A 110 11.22 -6.55 -9.87
C PRO A 110 11.26 -5.06 -10.20
N VAL A 111 10.31 -4.54 -10.98
CA VAL A 111 10.05 -3.09 -11.03
C VAL A 111 8.99 -2.78 -9.98
N GLY A 112 9.37 -2.00 -8.98
CA GLY A 112 8.39 -1.30 -8.14
C GLY A 112 7.58 -0.38 -9.04
N TYR A 113 6.27 -0.46 -8.93
CA TYR A 113 5.38 0.54 -9.51
C TYR A 113 4.89 1.39 -8.34
N ASP A 114 5.11 2.69 -8.41
CA ASP A 114 4.54 3.63 -7.44
C ASP A 114 3.02 3.50 -7.53
N ILE A 115 2.41 2.90 -6.51
CA ILE A 115 0.95 2.76 -6.44
C ILE A 115 0.35 4.16 -6.52
N GLY A 116 -0.70 4.30 -7.32
CA GLY A 116 -1.18 5.56 -7.83
C GLY A 116 -1.39 6.68 -6.81
N CYS A 117 -1.53 7.89 -7.30
CA CYS A 117 -1.42 9.10 -6.49
C CYS A 117 -2.52 10.11 -6.83
N PHE A 118 -2.60 11.18 -6.05
CA PHE A 118 -3.66 12.19 -6.11
C PHE A 118 -3.14 13.55 -6.56
N SER A 119 -3.99 14.36 -7.16
CA SER A 119 -3.66 15.77 -7.41
C SER A 119 -3.56 16.57 -6.10
N ALA A 120 -2.76 17.65 -6.11
CA ALA A 120 -2.41 18.45 -4.94
C ALA A 120 -3.61 18.97 -4.11
N ASP A 121 -4.74 19.20 -4.78
CA ASP A 121 -6.00 19.70 -4.24
C ASP A 121 -6.83 18.64 -3.50
N THR A 122 -6.43 17.37 -3.56
CA THR A 122 -7.14 16.30 -2.85
C THR A 122 -7.07 16.53 -1.34
N LEU A 123 -8.26 16.62 -0.74
CA LEU A 123 -8.43 16.96 0.67
C LEU A 123 -8.33 15.72 1.56
N VAL A 124 -7.54 15.84 2.63
CA VAL A 124 -7.27 14.79 3.61
C VAL A 124 -7.79 15.25 4.98
N PRO A 125 -8.75 14.53 5.60
CA PRO A 125 -9.21 14.79 6.95
C PRO A 125 -8.17 14.30 7.96
N LEU A 126 -7.71 15.20 8.82
CA LEU A 126 -6.78 14.88 9.89
C LEU A 126 -7.53 14.59 11.19
N ALA A 127 -6.88 13.85 12.07
CA ALA A 127 -7.36 13.51 13.40
C ALA A 127 -7.35 14.70 14.38
N ASP A 128 -7.08 15.93 13.95
CA ASP A 128 -7.31 17.15 14.72
C ASP A 128 -8.63 17.85 14.34
N GLY A 129 -9.40 17.25 13.43
CA GLY A 129 -10.67 17.77 12.91
C GLY A 129 -10.55 18.75 11.75
N ARG A 130 -9.32 19.05 11.31
CA ARG A 130 -9.07 19.91 10.15
C ARG A 130 -8.94 19.07 8.89
N VAL A 131 -9.12 19.75 7.74
CA VAL A 131 -9.01 19.14 6.42
C VAL A 131 -8.01 19.97 5.63
N TYR A 132 -7.03 19.30 5.03
CA TYR A 132 -5.93 19.95 4.30
C TYR A 132 -5.75 19.34 2.91
N PRO A 133 -5.39 20.16 1.89
CA PRO A 133 -4.92 19.63 0.61
C PRO A 133 -3.63 18.82 0.79
N ILE A 134 -3.55 17.64 0.17
CA ILE A 134 -2.39 16.75 0.27
C ILE A 134 -1.10 17.41 -0.22
N GLY A 135 -1.19 18.32 -1.19
CA GLY A 135 -0.03 19.09 -1.66
C GLY A 135 0.52 20.08 -0.62
N GLU A 136 -0.28 20.57 0.32
CA GLU A 136 0.19 21.37 1.45
C GLU A 136 0.82 20.50 2.53
N LEU A 137 0.17 19.37 2.84
CA LEU A 137 0.72 18.38 3.77
C LEU A 137 2.11 17.91 3.32
N ALA A 138 2.29 17.65 2.02
CA ALA A 138 3.57 17.25 1.46
C ALA A 138 4.67 18.32 1.54
N LYS A 139 4.31 19.62 1.60
CA LYS A 139 5.29 20.70 1.78
C LYS A 139 5.78 20.81 3.22
N SER A 140 4.94 20.47 4.19
CA SER A 140 5.32 20.52 5.61
C SER A 140 6.40 19.49 5.95
N ASN A 141 6.35 18.31 5.32
CA ASN A 141 7.18 17.15 5.66
C ASN A 141 7.11 16.77 7.15
N GLU A 142 5.99 17.09 7.81
CA GLU A 142 5.72 16.76 9.20
C GLU A 142 4.92 15.45 9.31
N GLU A 143 5.05 14.77 10.45
CA GLU A 143 4.16 13.66 10.79
C GLU A 143 2.76 14.21 11.08
N MET A 144 1.75 13.55 10.55
CA MET A 144 0.34 13.87 10.81
C MET A 144 -0.43 12.62 11.21
N PHE A 145 -1.61 12.82 11.77
CA PHE A 145 -2.51 11.75 12.14
C PHE A 145 -3.72 11.75 11.21
N VAL A 146 -3.93 10.64 10.53
CA VAL A 146 -5.03 10.44 9.57
C VAL A 146 -5.91 9.28 10.01
N PHE A 147 -7.08 9.15 9.39
CA PHE A 147 -7.93 7.98 9.57
C PHE A 147 -7.53 6.89 8.59
N ALA A 148 -7.39 5.67 9.08
CA ALA A 148 -7.13 4.45 8.30
C ALA A 148 -8.07 3.33 8.75
N ILE A 149 -8.12 2.23 8.01
CA ILE A 149 -8.80 0.99 8.39
C ILE A 149 -7.77 -0.07 8.79
N SER A 150 -7.96 -0.70 9.95
CA SER A 150 -7.17 -1.83 10.44
C SER A 150 -7.53 -3.14 9.76
N GLU A 151 -6.71 -4.19 9.96
CA GLU A 151 -7.00 -5.54 9.43
C GLU A 151 -8.32 -6.11 9.96
N GLU A 152 -8.73 -5.72 11.17
CA GLU A 152 -10.02 -6.08 11.77
C GLU A 152 -11.20 -5.25 11.22
N GLN A 153 -10.97 -4.46 10.17
CA GLN A 153 -11.95 -3.55 9.54
C GLN A 153 -12.50 -2.50 10.51
N LYS A 154 -11.66 -2.02 11.42
CA LYS A 154 -11.98 -0.89 12.29
C LYS A 154 -11.31 0.36 11.76
N ILE A 155 -12.01 1.48 11.81
CA ILE A 155 -11.36 2.77 11.59
C ILE A 155 -10.43 3.02 12.77
N VAL A 156 -9.24 3.55 12.51
CA VAL A 156 -8.20 3.83 13.50
C VAL A 156 -7.49 5.12 13.12
N ILE A 157 -6.86 5.76 14.11
CA ILE A 157 -6.00 6.91 13.88
C ILE A 157 -4.57 6.40 13.66
N ALA A 158 -3.97 6.77 12.54
CA ALA A 158 -2.67 6.30 12.12
C ALA A 158 -1.71 7.46 11.84
N LYS A 159 -0.43 7.26 12.16
CA LYS A 159 0.64 8.17 11.73
C LYS A 159 0.82 8.10 10.23
N ALA A 160 0.99 9.26 9.60
CA ALA A 160 1.23 9.40 8.19
C ALA A 160 2.23 10.51 7.87
N THR A 161 2.87 10.39 6.71
CA THR A 161 3.66 11.46 6.09
C THR A 161 3.19 11.63 4.65
N ALA A 162 3.19 12.86 4.13
CA ALA A 162 2.79 13.14 2.76
C ALA A 162 4.02 13.50 1.90
N LYS A 163 4.05 13.02 0.65
CA LYS A 163 5.12 13.36 -0.30
C LYS A 163 4.57 13.55 -1.70
N MET A 164 5.26 14.39 -2.49
CA MET A 164 5.11 14.39 -3.95
C MET A 164 5.81 13.16 -4.50
N THR A 165 5.11 12.36 -5.29
CA THR A 165 5.57 11.05 -5.74
C THR A 165 6.01 11.08 -7.20
N ARG A 166 5.21 11.70 -8.07
CA ARG A 166 5.46 11.78 -9.52
C ARG A 166 5.12 13.17 -10.03
N THR A 167 5.84 13.59 -11.06
CA THR A 167 5.54 14.82 -11.81
C THR A 167 4.89 14.48 -13.15
N ASN A 168 4.06 15.39 -13.66
CA ASN A 168 3.45 15.27 -14.99
C ASN A 168 2.72 13.92 -15.23
N ALA A 169 2.04 13.38 -14.22
CA ALA A 169 1.35 12.11 -14.30
C ALA A 169 -0.03 12.26 -14.96
N PRO A 170 -0.49 11.28 -15.78
CA PRO A 170 -1.84 11.29 -16.34
C PRO A 170 -2.88 11.12 -15.23
N LEU A 171 -4.04 11.73 -15.40
CA LEU A 171 -5.12 11.69 -14.43
C LEU A 171 -6.40 11.06 -14.99
N VAL A 172 -7.15 10.44 -14.09
CA VAL A 172 -8.56 10.10 -14.26
C VAL A 172 -9.38 10.87 -13.22
N LYS A 173 -10.63 11.16 -13.58
CA LYS A 173 -11.64 11.70 -12.69
C LYS A 173 -12.64 10.61 -12.35
N VAL A 174 -12.75 10.28 -11.06
CA VAL A 174 -13.76 9.36 -10.53
C VAL A 174 -14.87 10.21 -9.90
N THR A 175 -16.08 10.11 -10.41
CA THR A 175 -17.26 10.81 -9.87
C THR A 175 -18.07 9.84 -9.02
N LEU A 176 -18.43 10.25 -7.81
CA LEU A 176 -19.23 9.46 -6.87
C LEU A 176 -20.71 9.87 -6.89
N ASP A 177 -21.56 9.03 -6.32
CA ASP A 177 -23.01 9.23 -6.18
C ASP A 177 -23.40 10.44 -5.32
N ASN A 178 -22.52 10.88 -4.42
CA ASN A 178 -22.66 12.12 -3.65
C ASN A 178 -22.32 13.39 -4.46
N GLY A 179 -21.99 13.25 -5.75
CA GLY A 179 -21.61 14.34 -6.64
C GLY A 179 -20.17 14.85 -6.45
N ARG A 180 -19.40 14.26 -5.53
CA ARG A 180 -17.99 14.60 -5.33
C ARG A 180 -17.11 13.89 -6.36
N GLU A 181 -15.99 14.53 -6.66
CA GLU A 181 -15.06 14.09 -7.70
C GLU A 181 -13.67 13.85 -7.09
N ILE A 182 -12.96 12.87 -7.65
CA ILE A 182 -11.62 12.47 -7.22
C ILE A 182 -10.71 12.48 -8.43
N ARG A 183 -9.61 13.23 -8.36
CA ARG A 183 -8.61 13.31 -9.43
C ARG A 183 -7.36 12.54 -8.99
N CYS A 184 -7.10 11.43 -9.65
CA CYS A 184 -6.02 10.50 -9.28
C CYS A 184 -5.40 9.87 -10.53
N THR A 185 -4.28 9.18 -10.38
CA THR A 185 -3.69 8.42 -11.49
C THR A 185 -4.52 7.18 -11.81
N PRO A 186 -4.54 6.69 -13.07
CA PRO A 186 -5.36 5.55 -13.50
C PRO A 186 -5.18 4.28 -12.66
N ASP A 187 -3.96 4.08 -12.15
CA ASP A 187 -3.51 2.94 -11.38
C ASP A 187 -3.78 3.06 -9.87
N HIS A 188 -4.34 4.17 -9.40
CA HIS A 188 -4.61 4.39 -7.97
C HIS A 188 -5.67 3.41 -7.46
N GLN A 189 -5.41 2.76 -6.31
CA GLN A 189 -6.28 1.73 -5.76
C GLN A 189 -7.29 2.27 -4.75
N PHE A 190 -8.58 2.02 -5.03
CA PHE A 190 -9.69 2.30 -4.12
C PHE A 190 -10.07 1.05 -3.34
N MET A 191 -10.36 1.22 -2.04
CA MET A 191 -10.88 0.15 -1.22
C MET A 191 -12.36 -0.05 -1.53
N LEU A 192 -12.73 -1.27 -1.93
CA LEU A 192 -14.11 -1.68 -2.14
C LEU A 192 -14.77 -1.99 -0.79
N ARG A 193 -16.11 -2.03 -0.78
CA ARG A 193 -16.89 -2.30 0.44
C ARG A 193 -16.60 -3.66 1.10
N ASP A 194 -16.10 -4.62 0.35
CA ASP A 194 -15.68 -5.93 0.87
C ASP A 194 -14.24 -5.95 1.43
N GLY A 195 -13.54 -4.81 1.37
CA GLY A 195 -12.14 -4.64 1.80
C GLY A 195 -11.10 -5.00 0.73
N SER A 196 -11.51 -5.48 -0.45
CA SER A 196 -10.60 -5.66 -1.58
C SER A 196 -10.26 -4.33 -2.24
N TYR A 197 -9.27 -4.32 -3.13
CA TYR A 197 -8.85 -3.10 -3.84
C TYR A 197 -9.04 -3.24 -5.34
N ARG A 198 -9.35 -2.12 -5.99
CA ARG A 198 -9.41 -2.01 -7.45
C ARG A 198 -8.80 -0.69 -7.92
N VAL A 199 -8.08 -0.72 -9.03
CA VAL A 199 -7.48 0.48 -9.63
C VAL A 199 -8.55 1.39 -10.22
N ALA A 200 -8.28 2.69 -10.28
CA ALA A 200 -9.23 3.72 -10.67
C ALA A 200 -9.80 3.49 -12.08
N GLU A 201 -8.96 3.12 -13.04
CA GLU A 201 -9.37 2.86 -14.43
C GLU A 201 -10.26 1.62 -14.61
N GLU A 202 -10.26 0.70 -13.65
CA GLU A 202 -11.09 -0.51 -13.65
C GLU A 202 -12.39 -0.35 -12.85
N LEU A 203 -12.61 0.80 -12.22
CA LEU A 203 -13.87 1.08 -11.54
C LEU A 203 -14.99 1.25 -12.58
N THR A 204 -16.08 0.50 -12.39
CA THR A 204 -17.28 0.61 -13.21
C THR A 204 -18.37 1.37 -12.45
N PRO A 205 -19.36 1.95 -13.14
CA PRO A 205 -20.57 2.43 -12.50
C PRO A 205 -21.15 1.39 -11.53
N ASP A 206 -21.73 1.86 -10.42
CA ASP A 206 -22.25 1.06 -9.30
C ASP A 206 -21.21 0.33 -8.43
N THR A 207 -19.91 0.43 -8.74
CA THR A 207 -18.86 -0.11 -7.85
C THR A 207 -18.95 0.56 -6.48
N SER A 208 -19.14 -0.24 -5.43
CA SER A 208 -19.30 0.23 -4.05
C SER A 208 -17.94 0.34 -3.36
N LEU A 209 -17.59 1.56 -2.97
CA LEU A 209 -16.36 1.90 -2.28
C LEU A 209 -16.55 1.89 -0.77
N MET A 210 -15.47 1.65 -0.03
CA MET A 210 -15.47 1.70 1.42
C MET A 210 -15.71 3.14 1.90
N PRO A 211 -16.84 3.41 2.57
CA PRO A 211 -17.23 4.76 2.99
C PRO A 211 -16.43 5.22 4.21
N PHE A 212 -16.26 6.53 4.31
CA PHE A 212 -15.72 7.24 5.46
C PHE A 212 -16.57 8.46 5.74
N ASP A 213 -16.94 8.66 7.00
CA ASP A 213 -17.63 9.86 7.46
C ASP A 213 -16.95 10.42 8.71
N ALA A 214 -16.22 11.53 8.53
CA ALA A 214 -15.55 12.24 9.62
C ALA A 214 -16.52 12.79 10.68
N SER A 215 -17.77 13.07 10.31
CA SER A 215 -18.75 13.71 11.22
C SER A 215 -19.11 12.82 12.41
N HIS A 216 -19.03 11.50 12.24
CA HIS A 216 -19.22 10.53 13.32
C HIS A 216 -18.07 10.57 14.35
N TYR A 217 -16.88 11.02 13.95
CA TYR A 217 -15.68 11.02 14.79
C TYR A 217 -15.40 12.39 15.43
N GLY A 218 -16.15 13.43 15.04
CA GLY A 218 -16.03 14.78 15.58
C GLY A 218 -16.19 14.89 17.10
N ARG A 219 -16.92 13.96 17.75
CA ARG A 219 -17.11 13.92 19.20
C ARG A 219 -16.02 13.18 19.98
N GLU A 220 -15.23 12.33 19.32
CA GLU A 220 -14.12 11.60 19.96
C GLU A 220 -12.80 12.41 19.92
N LEU A 221 -12.73 13.42 19.06
CA LEU A 221 -11.62 14.38 18.98
C LEU A 221 -11.41 15.20 20.27
N GLU A 222 -12.42 15.40 21.12
CA GLU A 222 -12.20 16.00 22.45
C GLU A 222 -11.31 15.12 23.35
N GLN A 223 -11.25 13.80 23.12
CA GLN A 223 -10.34 12.90 23.84
C GLN A 223 -8.90 12.97 23.33
N TYR A 224 -8.65 13.52 22.13
CA TYR A 224 -7.31 13.71 21.56
C TYR A 224 -6.42 14.59 22.45
N ASN A 225 -7.00 15.62 23.10
CA ASN A 225 -6.28 16.47 24.06
C ASN A 225 -5.78 15.71 25.32
N LYS A 226 -6.14 14.44 25.51
CA LYS A 226 -5.84 13.65 26.70
C LYS A 226 -4.81 12.52 26.49
N LEU A 227 -4.37 12.24 25.25
CA LEU A 227 -3.84 10.91 24.88
C LEU A 227 -2.56 10.93 24.02
N LEU A 228 -1.57 11.76 24.37
CA LEU A 228 -0.23 11.80 23.75
C LEU A 228 0.70 10.60 24.06
N THR A 229 0.19 9.37 24.29
CA THR A 229 1.08 8.24 24.72
C THR A 229 0.81 6.85 24.16
N GLY A 230 -0.04 6.64 23.14
CA GLY A 230 -0.15 5.30 22.54
C GLY A 230 -1.17 5.17 21.40
N GLU A 231 -1.04 4.11 20.61
CA GLU A 231 -2.02 3.68 19.61
C GLU A 231 -3.42 3.56 20.23
N PHE A 232 -4.41 4.24 19.62
CA PHE A 232 -5.81 4.10 19.99
C PHE A 232 -6.55 3.25 18.96
N ASP A 233 -6.96 2.06 19.39
CA ASP A 233 -8.11 1.37 18.82
C ASP A 233 -9.34 2.16 19.29
N ILE A 234 -10.08 2.79 18.37
CA ILE A 234 -11.37 3.42 18.73
C ILE A 234 -12.36 2.29 19.03
N HIS A 235 -12.29 1.81 20.28
CA HIS A 235 -13.05 0.68 20.82
C HIS A 235 -14.54 1.02 20.94
N ARG A 236 -15.23 1.29 19.82
CA ARG A 236 -16.70 1.21 19.80
C ARG A 236 -17.40 1.25 18.44
N HIS A 237 -16.82 0.74 17.36
CA HIS A 237 -17.62 0.57 16.15
C HIS A 237 -17.98 -0.90 15.95
N GLN A 238 -19.24 -1.20 16.29
CA GLN A 238 -19.90 -2.42 15.87
C GLN A 238 -19.61 -2.62 14.39
N ARG A 239 -19.20 -3.85 14.05
CA ARG A 239 -19.20 -4.39 12.70
C ARG A 239 -20.37 -3.76 11.93
N TRP A 240 -20.04 -2.85 11.02
CA TRP A 240 -20.94 -2.35 9.98
C TRP A 240 -22.10 -1.45 10.46
N SER A 241 -21.79 -0.21 10.85
CA SER A 241 -22.80 0.86 10.91
C SER A 241 -22.38 2.13 10.14
N HIS A 242 -21.73 1.98 8.99
CA HIS A 242 -21.72 3.05 7.99
C HIS A 242 -22.96 2.83 7.13
N GLY A 243 -24.02 3.57 7.45
CA GLY A 243 -25.26 3.59 6.66
C GLY A 243 -25.04 4.14 5.26
N ASP A 244 -23.92 4.82 5.06
CA ASP A 244 -23.51 5.40 3.79
C ASP A 244 -22.72 4.39 2.97
N ASN A 245 -22.95 4.36 1.66
CA ASN A 245 -22.21 3.57 0.69
C ASN A 245 -21.95 4.49 -0.48
N HIS A 246 -20.68 4.76 -0.80
CA HIS A 246 -20.38 5.55 -1.98
C HIS A 246 -20.21 4.65 -3.19
N LYS A 247 -21.03 4.92 -4.21
CA LYS A 247 -20.93 4.26 -5.50
C LYS A 247 -20.22 5.14 -6.51
N VAL A 248 -19.43 4.51 -7.36
CA VAL A 248 -18.88 5.14 -8.56
C VAL A 248 -20.00 5.38 -9.57
N VAL A 249 -20.06 6.61 -10.09
CA VAL A 249 -20.98 7.02 -11.17
C VAL A 249 -20.26 6.96 -12.51
N SER A 250 -19.05 7.51 -12.59
CA SER A 250 -18.23 7.50 -13.81
C SER A 250 -16.74 7.53 -13.49
N VAL A 251 -15.94 7.09 -14.46
CA VAL A 251 -14.49 7.26 -14.52
C VAL A 251 -14.16 7.82 -15.90
N GLU A 252 -13.49 8.98 -15.91
CA GLU A 252 -13.16 9.71 -17.13
C GLU A 252 -11.67 10.00 -17.19
N SER A 253 -10.99 9.64 -18.29
CA SER A 253 -9.62 10.08 -18.52
C SER A 253 -9.56 11.58 -18.76
N LEU A 254 -8.65 12.27 -18.09
CA LEU A 254 -8.46 13.70 -18.26
C LEU A 254 -7.35 13.96 -19.29
N ASN A 255 -7.58 14.94 -20.17
CA ASN A 255 -6.58 15.41 -21.14
C ASN A 255 -5.59 16.40 -20.51
N GLU A 256 -5.15 16.10 -19.29
CA GLU A 256 -4.21 16.91 -18.55
C GLU A 256 -3.33 16.02 -17.67
N THR A 257 -2.23 16.60 -17.22
CA THR A 257 -1.28 15.96 -16.33
C THR A 257 -1.04 16.87 -15.13
N ALA A 258 -0.67 16.28 -14.00
CA ALA A 258 -0.34 17.03 -12.80
C ALA A 258 0.81 16.38 -12.03
N ASP A 259 1.41 17.18 -11.15
CA ASP A 259 2.21 16.64 -10.06
C ASP A 259 1.25 15.95 -9.08
N VAL A 260 1.62 14.75 -8.66
CA VAL A 260 0.78 13.90 -7.83
C VAL A 260 1.48 13.54 -6.52
N TYR A 261 0.65 13.31 -5.52
CA TYR A 261 1.03 13.21 -4.12
C TYR A 261 0.36 11.99 -3.51
N CYS A 262 0.97 11.45 -2.47
CA CYS A 262 0.36 10.40 -1.68
C CYS A 262 0.81 10.51 -0.22
N LEU A 263 0.06 9.83 0.65
CA LEU A 263 0.46 9.59 2.02
C LEU A 263 1.15 8.24 2.11
N THR A 264 2.13 8.15 3.01
CA THR A 264 2.65 6.89 3.55
C THR A 264 2.01 6.70 4.93
N VAL A 265 1.39 5.55 5.13
CA VAL A 265 0.77 5.12 6.41
C VAL A 265 1.33 3.74 6.76
N PRO A 266 2.51 3.66 7.42
CA PRO A 266 3.33 2.45 7.45
C PRO A 266 2.63 1.20 8.02
N ARG A 267 1.68 1.38 8.95
CA ARG A 267 1.05 0.24 9.63
C ARG A 267 -0.20 -0.31 8.95
N HIS A 268 -0.89 0.51 8.18
CA HIS A 268 -2.22 0.16 7.67
C HIS A 268 -2.31 0.14 6.14
N GLY A 269 -1.38 0.80 5.43
CA GLY A 269 -1.39 0.75 3.96
C GLY A 269 -2.53 1.54 3.32
N ASN A 270 -3.32 2.30 4.08
CA ASN A 270 -4.49 3.02 3.59
C ASN A 270 -4.79 4.27 4.41
N PHE A 271 -5.58 5.17 3.84
CA PHE A 271 -6.06 6.37 4.50
C PHE A 271 -7.41 6.84 3.94
N ALA A 272 -8.12 7.68 4.68
CA ALA A 272 -9.34 8.32 4.23
C ALA A 272 -9.05 9.65 3.51
N ILE A 273 -9.87 9.97 2.52
CA ILE A 273 -9.94 11.28 1.87
C ILE A 273 -11.30 11.92 2.10
N ASP A 274 -11.38 13.26 2.06
CA ASP A 274 -12.54 14.04 2.49
C ASP A 274 -13.81 13.72 1.68
N VAL A 275 -13.62 13.27 0.43
CA VAL A 275 -14.67 12.75 -0.46
C VAL A 275 -15.39 11.50 0.08
N GLY A 276 -14.97 11.01 1.24
CA GLY A 276 -15.70 10.07 2.07
C GLY A 276 -15.37 8.62 1.75
N VAL A 277 -14.17 8.32 1.27
CA VAL A 277 -13.76 6.95 0.97
C VAL A 277 -12.36 6.64 1.49
N PHE A 278 -12.10 5.36 1.72
CA PHE A 278 -10.76 4.85 1.99
C PHE A 278 -10.04 4.46 0.70
N VAL A 279 -8.77 4.81 0.65
CA VAL A 279 -7.89 4.63 -0.51
C VAL A 279 -6.56 4.03 -0.07
N HIS A 280 -5.91 3.33 -0.99
CA HIS A 280 -4.61 2.72 -0.71
C HIS A 280 -3.52 3.82 -0.65
N ASN A 281 -2.53 3.62 0.22
CA ASN A 281 -1.38 4.51 0.31
C ASN A 281 -0.34 4.19 -0.77
N CYS A 282 0.58 5.11 -1.07
CA CYS A 282 1.72 4.77 -1.91
C CYS A 282 2.75 4.15 -0.95
N GLY A 283 3.19 2.92 -1.20
CA GLY A 283 4.08 2.14 -0.32
C GLY A 283 5.51 2.71 -0.17
N MET A 284 5.68 4.02 -0.23
CA MET A 284 6.96 4.70 -0.10
C MET A 284 7.43 4.61 1.36
N MET A 285 8.40 3.73 1.64
CA MET A 285 9.19 3.87 2.86
C MET A 285 10.12 5.08 2.71
N SER A 286 10.14 5.94 3.73
CA SER A 286 11.07 7.06 3.88
C SER A 286 12.29 6.68 4.70
#